data_AF-A0A174R629-F1
#
_entry.id   AF-A0A174R629-F1
#
_cell.length_a   1.000
_cell.length_b   1.000
_cell.length_c   1.000
_cell.angle_alpha   90.00
_cell.angle_beta   90.00
_cell.angle_gamma   90.00
#
_symmetry.space_group_name_H-M   'P 1'
#
loop_
_entity.id
_entity.type
_entity.pdbx_description
1 polymer ?
#
loop_
_entity_poly.entity_id
_entity_poly.type
_entity_poly.pdbx_seq_one_letter_code
_entity_poly.pdbx_strand_id
1 'polypeptide(L)'
;MVMQLQTGAVDFVCTDLPTATAAAANDSDLIVLNFAGTDGDFQFASEAERAENVNIGMSVAKGSTELLDAINAVLDGMTADDFNTLMDQAIAVQPEV
;
A
#
# COMPACT_ATOMS: atom_id res chain seq x y z
N MET A 1 9.30 -7.40 10.25
CA MET A 1 8.04 -8.16 10.04
C MET A 1 8.33 -9.44 9.26
N VAL A 2 8.86 -9.38 8.03
CA VAL A 2 9.19 -10.58 7.23
C VAL A 2 10.14 -11.56 7.94
N MET A 3 11.23 -11.08 8.56
CA MET A 3 12.12 -11.94 9.34
C MET A 3 11.41 -12.76 10.43
N GLN A 4 10.36 -12.21 11.06
CA GLN A 4 9.62 -12.94 12.11
C GLN A 4 8.80 -14.10 11.53
N LEU A 5 8.28 -13.95 10.30
CA LEU A 5 7.65 -15.05 9.56
C LEU A 5 8.68 -16.14 9.24
N GLN A 6 9.83 -15.74 8.69
CA GLN A 6 10.88 -16.67 8.29
C GLN A 6 11.46 -17.45 9.48
N THR A 7 11.53 -16.83 10.67
CA THR A 7 11.98 -17.52 11.89
C THR A 7 10.87 -18.30 12.61
N GLY A 8 9.63 -18.28 12.11
CA GLY A 8 8.47 -18.91 12.77
C GLY A 8 8.09 -18.27 14.11
N ALA A 9 8.45 -17.01 14.33
CA ALA A 9 8.06 -16.27 15.54
C ALA A 9 6.60 -15.79 15.47
N VAL A 10 6.06 -15.68 14.25
CA VAL A 10 4.64 -15.40 13.95
C VAL A 10 4.21 -16.23 12.75
N ASP A 11 2.93 -16.60 12.67
CA ASP A 11 2.38 -17.38 11.55
C ASP A 11 1.95 -16.52 10.36
N PHE A 12 1.58 -15.26 10.61
CA PHE A 12 1.16 -14.32 9.58
C PHE A 12 1.50 -12.87 9.97
N VAL A 13 1.62 -12.03 8.95
CA VAL A 13 1.76 -10.58 9.08
C VAL A 13 0.60 -9.93 8.35
N CYS A 14 -0.14 -9.07 9.05
CA CYS A 14 -1.12 -8.20 8.43
C CYS A 14 -0.43 -6.90 7.99
N THR A 15 -0.48 -6.58 6.71
CA THR A 15 0.06 -5.35 6.12
C THR A 15 -0.76 -4.98 4.89
N ASP A 16 -0.65 -3.73 4.43
CA ASP A 16 -1.24 -3.26 3.19
C ASP A 16 -0.76 -4.04 1.95
N LEU A 17 -1.61 -4.13 0.93
CA LEU A 17 -1.36 -4.88 -0.30
C LEU A 17 -0.06 -4.48 -1.03
N PRO A 18 0.31 -3.19 -1.20
CA PRO A 18 1.56 -2.86 -1.88
C PRO A 18 2.79 -3.36 -1.10
N THR A 19 2.82 -3.23 0.24
CA THR A 19 3.91 -3.77 1.05
C THR A 19 3.99 -5.31 0.97
N ALA A 20 2.85 -6.01 1.03
CA ALA A 20 2.80 -7.47 0.91
C ALA A 20 3.29 -7.95 -0.46
N THR A 21 2.86 -7.28 -1.53
CA THR A 21 3.27 -7.59 -2.92
C THR A 21 4.76 -7.38 -3.10
N ALA A 22 5.31 -6.26 -2.60
CA ALA A 22 6.74 -5.97 -2.68
C ALA A 22 7.60 -7.02 -1.92
N ALA A 23 7.13 -7.49 -0.76
CA ALA A 23 7.81 -8.55 0.00
C ALA A 23 7.78 -9.89 -0.73
N ALA A 24 6.61 -10.31 -1.25
CA ALA A 24 6.47 -11.58 -1.97
C ALA A 24 7.21 -11.59 -3.32
N ALA A 25 7.44 -10.43 -3.94
CA ALA A 25 8.25 -10.33 -5.15
C ALA A 25 9.74 -10.67 -4.89
N ASN A 26 10.24 -10.46 -3.67
CA ASN A 26 11.63 -10.72 -3.28
C ASN A 26 11.84 -12.04 -2.53
N ASP A 27 10.75 -12.73 -2.14
CA ASP A 27 10.80 -13.98 -1.40
C ASP A 27 9.67 -14.89 -1.87
N SER A 28 10.03 -15.91 -2.66
CA SER A 28 9.08 -16.85 -3.25
C SER A 28 8.39 -17.77 -2.24
N ASP A 29 8.87 -17.82 -1.00
CA ASP A 29 8.25 -18.60 0.08
C ASP A 29 7.08 -17.85 0.74
N LEU A 30 6.93 -16.55 0.45
CA LEU A 30 5.81 -15.74 0.93
C LEU A 30 4.60 -15.81 0.00
N ILE A 31 3.41 -15.90 0.61
CA ILE A 31 2.13 -15.90 -0.10
C ILE A 31 1.29 -14.74 0.41
N VAL A 32 0.76 -13.93 -0.51
CA VAL A 32 -0.17 -12.85 -0.17
C VAL A 32 -1.57 -13.42 -0.01
N LEU A 33 -2.15 -13.27 1.19
CA LEU A 33 -3.54 -13.60 1.48
C LEU A 33 -4.41 -12.35 1.26
N ASN A 34 -5.01 -12.22 0.07
CA ASN A 34 -5.87 -11.09 -0.28
C ASN A 34 -7.35 -11.42 -0.01
N PHE A 35 -7.92 -10.75 0.99
CA PHE A 35 -9.33 -10.88 1.36
C PHE A 35 -10.23 -9.79 0.76
N ALA A 36 -9.69 -8.87 -0.04
CA ALA A 36 -10.45 -7.75 -0.61
C ALA A 36 -11.70 -8.24 -1.34
N GLY A 37 -12.87 -7.67 -1.01
CA GLY A 37 -14.15 -8.05 -1.60
C GLY A 37 -14.71 -9.41 -1.16
N THR A 38 -14.09 -10.06 -0.18
CA THR A 38 -14.63 -11.27 0.47
C THR A 38 -15.24 -10.95 1.84
N ASP A 39 -15.94 -11.91 2.45
CA ASP A 39 -16.43 -11.76 3.82
C ASP A 39 -15.30 -11.58 4.86
N GLY A 40 -14.06 -11.93 4.51
CA GLY A 40 -12.87 -11.75 5.33
C GLY A 40 -12.18 -10.40 5.15
N ASP A 41 -12.71 -9.50 4.30
CA ASP A 41 -12.15 -8.16 4.10
C ASP A 41 -12.26 -7.31 5.37
N PHE A 42 -11.40 -6.29 5.50
CA PHE A 42 -11.51 -5.33 6.57
C PHE A 42 -12.82 -4.53 6.43
N GLN A 43 -13.68 -4.64 7.45
CA GLN A 43 -14.98 -3.99 7.45
C GLN A 43 -14.87 -2.60 8.09
N PHE A 44 -15.38 -1.60 7.38
CA PHE A 44 -15.53 -0.23 7.86
C PHE A 44 -17.01 0.09 8.03
N ALA A 45 -17.37 0.98 8.95
CA ALA A 45 -18.78 1.33 9.17
C ALA A 45 -19.36 2.12 7.99
N SER A 46 -18.50 2.77 7.19
CA SER A 46 -18.89 3.49 5.97
C SER A 46 -17.77 3.55 4.94
N GLU A 47 -18.14 3.85 3.70
CA GLU A 47 -17.17 4.08 2.62
C GLU A 47 -16.29 5.32 2.87
N ALA A 48 -16.82 6.35 3.54
CA ALA A 48 -16.04 7.53 3.92
C ALA A 48 -14.93 7.16 4.93
N GLU A 49 -15.28 6.35 5.93
CA GLU A 49 -14.30 5.85 6.90
C GLU A 49 -13.26 4.94 6.23
N ARG A 50 -13.69 4.07 5.30
CA ARG A 50 -12.75 3.27 4.50
C ARG A 50 -11.79 4.16 3.71
N ALA A 51 -12.31 5.19 3.02
CA ALA A 51 -11.49 6.12 2.25
C ALA A 51 -10.47 6.87 3.11
N GLU A 52 -10.84 7.29 4.32
CA GLU A 52 -9.92 7.95 5.25
C GLU A 52 -8.80 7.04 5.77
N ASN A 53 -9.07 5.74 5.90
CA ASN A 53 -8.11 4.77 6.46
C ASN A 53 -7.27 4.04 5.41
N VAL A 54 -7.80 3.87 4.20
CA VAL A 54 -7.17 3.05 3.15
C VAL A 54 -6.44 3.91 2.10
N ASN A 55 -6.89 5.13 1.85
CA ASN A 55 -6.24 5.98 0.84
C ASN A 55 -4.90 6.49 1.35
N ILE A 56 -3.87 6.32 0.52
CA ILE A 56 -2.52 6.84 0.81
C ILE A 56 -2.44 8.28 0.32
N GLY A 57 -2.05 9.21 1.20
CA GLY A 57 -1.95 10.63 0.90
C GLY A 57 -0.60 11.23 1.24
N MET A 58 -0.24 12.32 0.56
CA MET A 58 0.94 13.12 0.88
C MET A 58 0.59 14.16 1.95
N SER A 59 1.20 14.04 3.13
CA SER A 59 1.00 15.02 4.20
C SER A 59 1.78 16.32 3.94
N VAL A 60 1.13 17.47 4.12
CA VAL A 60 1.76 18.79 4.08
C VAL A 60 1.61 19.50 5.43
N ALA A 61 2.47 20.49 5.67
CA ALA A 61 2.34 21.32 6.87
C ALA A 61 0.99 22.05 6.90
N LYS A 62 0.38 22.12 8.09
CA LYS A 62 -0.93 22.76 8.26
C LYS A 62 -0.85 24.23 7.81
N GLY A 63 -1.76 24.62 6.91
CA GLY A 63 -1.81 25.97 6.34
C GLY A 63 -1.00 26.15 5.05
N SER A 64 -0.25 25.15 4.59
CA SER A 64 0.48 25.19 3.31
C SER A 64 -0.45 24.91 2.12
N THR A 65 -1.45 25.76 1.89
CA THR A 65 -2.47 25.56 0.85
C THR A 65 -1.89 25.62 -0.56
N GLU A 66 -0.94 26.53 -0.84
CA GLU A 66 -0.29 26.59 -2.17
C GLU A 66 0.43 25.30 -2.54
N LEU A 67 1.13 24.69 -1.57
CA LEU A 67 1.81 23.40 -1.78
C LEU A 67 0.81 22.26 -1.94
N LEU A 68 -0.25 22.25 -1.11
CA LEU A 68 -1.34 21.27 -1.22
C LEU A 68 -1.97 21.32 -2.63
N ASP A 69 -2.34 22.50 -3.09
CA ASP A 69 -3.00 22.70 -4.37
C ASP A 69 -2.07 22.32 -5.53
N ALA A 70 -0.78 22.64 -5.44
CA ALA A 70 0.20 22.26 -6.45
C ALA A 70 0.40 20.73 -6.52
N ILE A 71 0.44 20.03 -5.38
CA ILE A 71 0.53 18.56 -5.34
C ILE A 71 -0.74 17.95 -5.93
N ASN A 72 -1.91 18.39 -5.50
CA ASN A 72 -3.18 17.87 -5.99
C ASN A 72 -3.35 18.09 -7.50
N ALA A 73 -2.95 19.25 -8.04
CA ALA A 73 -3.01 19.51 -9.48
C ALA A 73 -2.19 18.52 -10.33
N VAL A 74 -1.13 17.93 -9.77
CA VAL A 74 -0.37 16.86 -10.43
C VAL A 74 -1.07 15.52 -10.27
N LEU A 75 -1.52 15.20 -9.06
CA LEU A 75 -2.14 13.90 -8.75
C LEU A 75 -3.52 13.71 -9.38
N ASP A 76 -4.29 14.79 -9.59
CA ASP A 76 -5.63 14.76 -10.19
C ASP A 76 -5.63 14.23 -11.64
N GLY A 77 -4.48 14.29 -12.31
CA GLY A 77 -4.29 13.72 -13.65
C GLY A 77 -3.92 12.24 -13.67
N MET A 78 -3.68 11.63 -12.50
CA MET A 78 -3.21 10.25 -12.39
C MET A 78 -4.35 9.27 -12.13
N THR A 79 -4.25 8.11 -12.74
CA THR A 79 -5.21 7.00 -12.62
C THR A 79 -4.65 5.89 -11.73
N ALA A 80 -5.51 4.94 -11.35
CA ALA A 80 -5.08 3.73 -10.66
C ALA A 80 -3.99 2.97 -11.43
N ASP A 81 -4.06 2.96 -12.76
CA ASP A 81 -3.08 2.27 -13.61
C ASP A 81 -1.72 2.98 -13.59
N ASP A 82 -1.69 4.31 -13.52
CA ASP A 82 -0.45 5.07 -13.36
C ASP A 82 0.22 4.73 -12.02
N PHE A 83 -0.57 4.66 -10.94
CA PHE A 83 -0.06 4.27 -9.62
C PHE A 83 0.44 2.82 -9.58
N ASN A 84 -0.30 1.88 -10.20
CA ASN A 84 0.12 0.48 -10.29
C ASN A 84 1.43 0.36 -11.09
N THR A 85 1.55 1.08 -12.21
CA THR A 85 2.77 1.10 -13.03
C THR A 85 3.97 1.64 -12.24
N LEU A 86 3.79 2.71 -11.46
CA LEU A 86 4.85 3.23 -10.58
C LEU A 86 5.24 2.24 -9.49
N MET A 87 4.28 1.49 -8.94
CA MET A 87 4.54 0.45 -7.95
C MET A 87 5.36 -0.69 -8.56
N ASP A 88 4.99 -1.16 -9.75
CA ASP A 88 5.74 -2.21 -10.47
C ASP A 88 7.18 -1.78 -10.75
N GLN A 89 7.37 -0.53 -11.17
CA GLN A 89 8.71 0.05 -11.38
C GLN A 89 9.51 0.09 -10.07
N ALA A 90 8.90 0.48 -8.96
CA ALA A 90 9.55 0.51 -7.65
C ALA A 90 9.93 -0.90 -7.17
N ILE A 91 9.05 -1.88 -7.37
CA ILE A 91 9.31 -3.29 -7.04
C ILE A 91 10.49 -3.83 -7.85
N ALA A 92 10.56 -3.51 -9.15
CA ALA A 92 11.61 -3.99 -10.04
C ALA A 92 13.03 -3.47 -9.70
N VAL A 93 13.13 -2.37 -8.93
CA VAL A 93 14.41 -1.75 -8.53
C VAL A 93 14.70 -1.92 -7.03
N GLN A 94 13.99 -2.82 -6.35
CA GLN A 94 14.29 -3.13 -4.96
C GLN A 94 15.76 -3.61 -4.82
N PRO A 95 16.47 -3.24 -3.74
CA PRO A 95 17.83 -3.72 -3.51
C PRO A 95 17.88 -5.25 -3.48
N GLU A 96 18.87 -5.83 -4.14
CA GLU A 96 19.20 -7.25 -3.96
C GLU A 96 19.71 -7.48 -2.52
N VAL A 97 19.37 -8.65 -1.96
CA VAL A 97 19.72 -9.06 -0.58
C VAL A 97 21.19 -9.43 -0.44
#